data_AF-A0A952TE67-F1
#
_entry.id   AF-A0A952TE67-F1
#
_cell.length_a   1.000
_cell.length_b   1.000
_cell.length_c   1.000
_cell.angle_alpha   90.00
_cell.angle_beta   90.00
_cell.angle_gamma   90.00
#
_symmetry.space_group_name_H-M   'P 1'
#
loop_
_entity.id
_entity.type
_entity.pdbx_description
1 polymer ?
#
loop_
_entity_poly.entity_id
_entity_poly.type
_entity_poly.pdbx_seq_one_letter_code
_entity_poly.pdbx_strand_id
1 'polypeptide(L)'
;MKCLKLEVNESVKDVVKNNDDSGGLQVLFTPFLKSEDALFRVKVSKNNAVLGFSKFDTIGIGFEKEKDWNTNLPFHCWTDQIYNHIKHNGRGIPKAKVISAIALIQAAASSYLNEVENELQRKAFYQKKKKRNKKSV
;
A
#
# COMPACT_ATOMS: atom_id res chain seq x y z
N MET A 1 -20.63 8.14 10.82
CA MET A 1 -19.89 7.08 10.08
C MET A 1 -18.52 6.91 10.71
N LYS A 2 -18.08 5.68 11.00
CA LYS A 2 -16.73 5.43 11.53
C LYS A 2 -15.74 5.47 10.35
N CYS A 3 -14.82 6.43 10.35
CA CYS A 3 -13.80 6.57 9.30
C CYS A 3 -12.93 5.31 9.24
N LEU A 4 -12.59 4.85 8.02
CA LEU A 4 -11.62 3.77 7.83
C LEU A 4 -10.23 4.30 8.15
N LYS A 5 -9.40 3.45 8.76
CA LYS A 5 -8.02 3.79 9.10
C LYS A 5 -7.08 2.94 8.26
N LEU A 6 -6.13 3.61 7.61
CA LEU A 6 -5.00 2.97 6.95
C LEU A 6 -3.88 2.79 7.97
N GLU A 7 -3.44 1.56 8.13
CA GLU A 7 -2.28 1.16 8.92
C GLU A 7 -1.13 0.83 7.95
N VAL A 8 0.08 1.29 8.26
CA VAL A 8 1.26 1.20 7.40
C VAL A 8 2.35 0.41 8.12
N ASN A 9 3.07 -0.47 7.41
CA ASN A 9 4.18 -1.22 7.97
C ASN A 9 5.34 -0.29 8.33
N GLU A 10 6.01 -0.54 9.45
CA GLU A 10 7.16 0.22 9.92
C GLU A 10 8.31 0.21 8.91
N SER A 11 8.47 -0.86 8.13
CA SER A 11 9.50 -0.96 7.08
C SER A 11 9.36 0.09 5.96
N VAL A 12 8.17 0.70 5.81
CA VAL A 12 7.88 1.68 4.76
C VAL A 12 7.42 3.03 5.31
N LYS A 13 7.48 3.23 6.63
CA LYS A 13 6.98 4.45 7.30
C LYS A 13 7.70 5.72 6.83
N ASP A 14 9.00 5.65 6.55
CA ASP A 14 9.81 6.81 6.15
C ASP A 14 9.58 7.20 4.69
N VAL A 15 8.98 6.31 3.90
CA VAL A 15 8.67 6.48 2.48
C VAL A 15 7.28 7.07 2.28
N VAL A 16 6.33 6.75 3.15
CA VAL A 16 4.96 7.30 3.11
C VAL A 16 4.91 8.60 3.92
N LYS A 17 5.18 9.72 3.25
CA LYS A 17 5.06 11.06 3.86
C LYS A 17 3.59 11.44 4.06
N ASN A 18 3.30 12.08 5.20
CA ASN A 18 2.00 12.68 5.49
C ASN A 18 1.66 13.73 4.42
N ASN A 19 0.69 13.44 3.55
CA ASN A 19 0.00 14.47 2.79
C ASN A 19 -1.19 14.96 3.65
N ASP A 20 -0.89 15.83 4.62
CA ASP A 20 -1.90 16.43 5.50
C ASP A 20 -2.71 17.57 4.84
N ASP A 21 -2.43 17.94 3.57
CA ASP A 21 -3.06 19.11 2.93
C ASP A 21 -4.28 18.81 2.04
N SER A 22 -4.80 17.58 2.01
CA SER A 22 -6.05 17.25 1.29
C SER A 22 -7.08 16.67 2.25
N GLY A 23 -7.93 17.56 2.77
CA GLY A 23 -8.93 17.31 3.82
C GLY A 23 -9.77 16.05 3.65
N GLY A 24 -9.40 14.99 4.36
CA GLY A 24 -10.25 13.81 4.53
C GLY A 24 -9.54 12.52 4.91
N LEU A 25 -8.22 12.42 4.72
CA LEU A 25 -7.50 11.17 4.95
C LEU A 25 -6.66 11.19 6.25
N GLN A 26 -7.24 10.72 7.36
CA GLN A 26 -6.44 10.39 8.55
C GLN A 26 -5.74 9.05 8.34
N VAL A 27 -4.48 9.10 7.93
CA VAL A 27 -3.57 7.94 7.98
C VAL A 27 -3.10 7.78 9.42
N LEU A 28 -3.31 6.61 10.02
CA LEU A 28 -2.93 6.34 11.40
C LEU A 28 -1.81 5.30 11.39
N PHE A 29 -0.58 5.75 11.59
CA PHE A 29 0.60 4.88 11.66
C PHE A 29 0.51 4.07 12.96
N THR A 30 0.16 2.80 12.85
CA THR A 30 0.16 1.86 13.97
C THR A 30 1.20 0.80 13.72
N PRO A 31 2.09 0.49 14.68
CA PRO A 31 2.97 -0.66 14.52
C PRO A 31 2.15 -1.95 14.61
N PHE A 32 2.60 -2.94 13.83
CA PHE A 32 2.25 -4.36 13.84
C PHE A 32 1.17 -4.86 12.83
N LEU A 33 1.68 -5.31 11.70
CA LEU A 33 1.09 -6.33 10.83
C LEU A 33 1.69 -7.69 11.22
N LYS A 34 0.84 -8.70 11.47
CA LYS A 34 1.29 -10.09 11.75
C LYS A 34 1.84 -10.81 10.51
N SER A 35 1.64 -10.24 9.34
CA SER A 35 2.10 -10.77 8.05
C SER A 35 3.32 -9.94 7.64
N GLU A 36 4.49 -10.57 7.59
CA GLU A 36 5.76 -9.91 7.24
C GLU A 36 5.73 -9.30 5.83
N ASP A 37 4.82 -9.76 4.96
CA ASP A 37 4.72 -9.36 3.55
C ASP A 37 3.75 -8.19 3.29
N ALA A 38 2.93 -7.83 4.28
CA ALA A 38 1.95 -6.77 4.13
C ALA A 38 2.56 -5.39 4.41
N LEU A 39 2.37 -4.45 3.48
CA LEU A 39 2.84 -3.07 3.57
C LEU A 39 1.75 -2.13 4.10
N PHE A 40 0.49 -2.43 3.76
CA PHE A 40 -0.67 -1.61 4.09
C PHE A 40 -1.80 -2.48 4.63
N ARG A 41 -2.60 -1.94 5.56
CA ARG A 41 -3.80 -2.61 6.07
C ARG A 41 -4.93 -1.64 6.33
N VAL A 42 -6.14 -2.02 5.97
CA VAL A 42 -7.37 -1.32 6.31
C VAL A 42 -8.35 -2.30 6.95
N LYS A 43 -8.62 -2.12 8.25
CA LYS A 43 -9.60 -2.94 8.98
C LYS A 43 -11.02 -2.61 8.52
N VAL A 44 -11.71 -3.62 7.98
CA VAL A 44 -13.09 -3.48 7.48
C VAL A 44 -14.12 -4.14 8.41
N SER A 45 -13.71 -5.02 9.32
CA SER A 45 -14.53 -5.54 10.41
C SER A 45 -13.66 -5.83 11.65
N LYS A 46 -14.26 -6.37 12.73
CA LYS A 46 -13.49 -6.82 13.91
C LYS A 46 -12.48 -7.93 13.56
N ASN A 47 -12.81 -8.73 12.55
CA ASN A 47 -12.11 -9.97 12.25
C ASN A 47 -11.54 -10.02 10.82
N ASN A 48 -11.73 -8.97 10.01
CA ASN A 48 -11.29 -8.91 8.62
C ASN A 48 -10.67 -7.56 8.31
N ALA A 49 -9.62 -7.59 7.50
CA ALA A 49 -8.96 -6.42 6.95
C ALA A 49 -8.66 -6.63 5.46
N VAL A 50 -8.51 -5.55 4.71
CA VAL A 50 -7.92 -5.56 3.36
C VAL A 50 -6.45 -5.18 3.52
N LEU A 51 -5.56 -5.90 2.86
CA LEU A 51 -4.11 -5.70 2.87
C LEU A 51 -3.63 -5.23 1.49
N GLY A 52 -2.60 -4.39 1.49
CA GLY A 52 -1.70 -4.18 0.36
C GLY A 52 -0.38 -4.86 0.67
N PHE A 53 0.08 -5.77 -0.18
CA PHE A 53 1.27 -6.58 0.06
C PHE A 53 2.18 -6.60 -1.16
N SER A 54 3.49 -6.74 -0.93
CA SER A 54 4.47 -6.76 -2.02
C SER A 54 4.32 -8.04 -2.85
N LYS A 55 4.24 -7.91 -4.17
CA LYS A 55 4.08 -9.04 -5.09
C LYS A 55 4.60 -8.68 -6.48
N PHE A 56 5.48 -9.51 -7.07
CA PHE A 56 5.98 -9.35 -8.44
C PHE A 56 6.36 -7.91 -8.81
N ASP A 57 7.24 -7.28 -8.01
CA ASP A 57 7.70 -5.90 -8.19
C ASP A 57 6.59 -4.83 -8.17
N THR A 58 5.40 -5.18 -7.70
CA THR A 58 4.25 -4.30 -7.50
C THR A 58 3.58 -4.57 -6.15
N ILE A 59 2.42 -3.97 -5.92
CA ILE A 59 1.62 -4.17 -4.71
C ILE A 59 0.31 -4.84 -5.08
N GLY A 60 0.08 -6.04 -4.55
CA GLY A 60 -1.18 -6.75 -4.65
C GLY A 60 -2.17 -6.30 -3.56
N ILE A 61 -3.47 -6.39 -3.84
CA ILE A 61 -4.53 -6.08 -2.87
C ILE A 61 -5.41 -7.32 -2.64
N GLY A 62 -5.61 -7.68 -1.37
CA GLY A 62 -6.42 -8.83 -0.93
C GLY A 62 -6.94 -8.70 0.50
N PHE A 63 -7.74 -9.64 0.99
CA PHE A 63 -8.13 -9.74 2.39
C PHE A 63 -7.06 -10.40 3.26
N GLU A 64 -7.02 -10.07 4.55
CA GLU A 64 -6.13 -10.69 5.55
C GLU A 64 -6.40 -12.21 5.74
N LYS A 65 -7.61 -12.66 5.45
CA LYS A 65 -8.04 -14.06 5.61
C LYS A 65 -8.38 -14.66 4.26
N GLU A 66 -7.34 -15.04 3.52
CA GLU A 66 -7.44 -15.67 2.21
C GLU A 66 -6.64 -16.97 2.18
N LYS A 67 -7.14 -17.96 1.42
CA LYS A 67 -6.42 -19.22 1.18
C LYS A 67 -5.46 -19.12 0.00
N ASP A 68 -5.74 -18.21 -0.94
CA ASP A 68 -4.98 -18.07 -2.18
C ASP A 68 -4.56 -16.61 -2.38
N TRP A 69 -3.36 -16.29 -1.88
CA TRP A 69 -2.75 -14.97 -1.99
C TRP A 69 -2.19 -14.68 -3.39
N ASN A 70 -2.02 -15.72 -4.20
CA ASN A 70 -1.30 -15.63 -5.46
C ASN A 70 -2.19 -15.20 -6.63
N THR A 71 -3.51 -15.10 -6.43
CA THR A 71 -4.46 -14.62 -7.44
C THR A 71 -4.76 -13.14 -7.35
N ASN A 72 -4.43 -12.50 -6.23
CA ASN A 72 -4.69 -11.08 -5.99
C ASN A 72 -4.14 -10.15 -7.08
N LEU A 73 -4.96 -9.16 -7.43
CA LEU A 73 -4.71 -8.19 -8.49
C LEU A 73 -3.82 -7.04 -7.99
N PRO A 74 -3.02 -6.45 -8.89
CA PRO A 74 -2.16 -5.33 -8.56
C PRO A 74 -2.96 -4.04 -8.31
N PHE A 75 -2.40 -3.14 -7.49
CA PHE A 75 -3.06 -1.92 -7.04
C PHE A 75 -3.44 -0.95 -8.17
N HIS A 76 -2.84 -1.05 -9.35
CA HIS A 76 -3.18 -0.21 -10.50
C HIS A 76 -4.41 -0.70 -11.29
N CYS A 77 -4.96 -1.88 -10.97
CA CYS A 77 -6.25 -2.31 -11.52
C CYS A 77 -7.40 -1.43 -11.00
N TRP A 78 -8.53 -1.37 -11.71
CA TRP A 78 -9.67 -0.59 -11.23
C TRP A 78 -10.23 -1.14 -9.92
N THR A 79 -10.66 -0.25 -9.03
CA THR A 79 -11.17 -0.60 -7.69
C THR A 79 -12.30 -1.65 -7.76
N ASP A 80 -13.23 -1.51 -8.71
CA ASP A 80 -14.30 -2.48 -8.91
C ASP A 80 -13.81 -3.83 -9.43
N GLN A 81 -12.75 -3.87 -10.24
CA GLN A 81 -12.14 -5.13 -10.70
C GLN A 81 -11.51 -5.87 -9.52
N ILE A 82 -10.73 -5.17 -8.71
CA ILE A 82 -10.12 -5.71 -7.48
C ILE A 82 -11.22 -6.21 -6.54
N TYR A 83 -12.25 -5.41 -6.29
CA TYR A 83 -13.39 -5.82 -5.47
C TYR A 83 -14.06 -7.08 -6.01
N ASN A 84 -14.38 -7.13 -7.31
CA ASN A 84 -15.05 -8.29 -7.90
C ASN A 84 -14.21 -9.55 -7.80
N HIS A 85 -12.89 -9.42 -7.83
CA HIS A 85 -11.95 -10.51 -7.61
C HIS A 85 -11.97 -10.99 -6.15
N ILE A 86 -11.84 -10.09 -5.17
CA ILE A 86 -11.64 -10.46 -3.75
C ILE A 86 -12.93 -10.57 -2.91
N LYS A 87 -14.09 -10.13 -3.42
CA LYS A 87 -15.35 -10.03 -2.63
C LYS A 87 -15.78 -11.35 -1.97
N HIS A 88 -15.40 -12.48 -2.54
CA HIS A 88 -15.76 -13.80 -2.03
C HIS A 88 -15.09 -14.12 -0.68
N ASN A 89 -13.95 -13.49 -0.38
CA ASN A 89 -13.23 -13.61 0.90
C ASN A 89 -13.79 -12.69 1.99
N GLY A 90 -14.51 -11.63 1.60
CA GLY A 90 -15.07 -10.61 2.49
C GLY A 90 -16.56 -10.76 2.79
N ARG A 91 -17.08 -11.99 2.94
CA ARG A 91 -18.53 -12.22 3.13
C ARG A 91 -19.08 -11.45 4.34
N GLY A 92 -20.25 -10.83 4.17
CA GLY A 92 -20.93 -10.05 5.22
C GLY A 92 -20.38 -8.64 5.43
N ILE A 93 -19.42 -8.19 4.63
CA ILE A 93 -18.88 -6.82 4.70
C ILE A 93 -19.55 -5.97 3.61
N PRO A 94 -20.07 -4.77 3.93
CA PRO A 94 -20.70 -3.91 2.94
C PRO A 94 -19.75 -3.56 1.78
N LYS A 95 -20.22 -3.69 0.54
CA LYS A 95 -19.43 -3.36 -0.68
C LYS A 95 -18.74 -2.01 -0.56
N ALA A 96 -19.49 -0.96 -0.21
CA ALA A 96 -18.96 0.40 -0.09
C ALA A 96 -17.75 0.47 0.83
N LYS A 97 -17.76 -0.29 1.93
CA LYS A 97 -16.66 -0.32 2.90
C LYS A 97 -15.40 -0.98 2.34
N VAL A 98 -15.57 -2.06 1.57
CA VAL A 98 -14.45 -2.76 0.90
C VAL A 98 -13.87 -1.89 -0.21
N ILE A 99 -14.73 -1.24 -1.01
CA ILE A 99 -14.32 -0.30 -2.07
C ILE A 99 -13.50 0.84 -1.49
N SER A 100 -13.96 1.48 -0.41
CA SER A 100 -13.20 2.52 0.27
C SER A 100 -11.86 2.00 0.81
N ALA A 101 -11.82 0.78 1.35
CA ALA A 101 -10.57 0.17 1.81
C ALA A 101 -9.56 -0.09 0.68
N ILE A 102 -10.03 -0.58 -0.46
CA ILE A 102 -9.19 -0.78 -1.65
C ILE A 102 -8.64 0.58 -2.12
N ALA A 103 -9.49 1.59 -2.25
CA ALA A 103 -9.08 2.92 -2.71
C ALA A 103 -8.00 3.54 -1.80
N LEU A 104 -8.13 3.36 -0.47
CA LEU A 104 -7.12 3.79 0.49
C LEU A 104 -5.76 3.12 0.27
N ILE A 105 -5.77 1.80 0.02
CA ILE A 105 -4.55 1.04 -0.25
C ILE A 105 -3.95 1.44 -1.60
N GLN A 106 -4.76 1.67 -2.64
CA GLN A 106 -4.29 2.12 -3.95
C GLN A 106 -3.57 3.47 -3.86
N ALA A 107 -4.15 4.42 -3.12
CA ALA A 107 -3.53 5.73 -2.89
C ALA A 107 -2.18 5.59 -2.16
N ALA A 108 -2.14 4.78 -1.10
CA ALA A 108 -0.91 4.54 -0.34
C ALA A 108 0.17 3.83 -1.17
N ALA A 109 -0.20 2.81 -1.93
CA ALA A 109 0.68 2.06 -2.82
C ALA A 109 1.27 2.95 -3.93
N SER A 110 0.44 3.81 -4.54
CA SER A 110 0.91 4.78 -5.54
C SER A 110 1.90 5.77 -4.94
N SER A 111 1.60 6.33 -3.76
CA SER A 111 2.52 7.24 -3.07
C SER A 111 3.85 6.57 -2.72
N TYR A 112 3.80 5.32 -2.26
CA TYR A 112 4.98 4.55 -1.90
C TYR A 112 5.90 4.29 -3.09
N LEU A 113 5.37 3.76 -4.20
CA LEU A 113 6.19 3.45 -5.37
C LEU A 113 6.82 4.70 -6.00
N ASN A 114 6.09 5.82 -6.02
CA ASN A 114 6.63 7.10 -6.49
C ASN A 114 7.81 7.57 -5.64
N GLU A 115 7.74 7.47 -4.31
CA GLU A 115 8.86 7.88 -3.45
C GLU A 115 10.05 6.92 -3.56
N VAL A 116 9.81 5.60 -3.68
CA VAL A 116 10.86 4.62 -3.96
C VAL A 116 11.59 4.94 -5.25
N GLU A 117 10.85 5.23 -6.33
CA GLU A 117 11.44 5.61 -7.62
C GLU A 117 12.28 6.89 -7.50
N ASN A 118 11.74 7.92 -6.85
CA ASN A 118 12.44 9.18 -6.61
C ASN A 118 13.75 8.97 -5.83
N GLU A 119 13.74 8.13 -4.80
CA GLU A 119 14.94 7.80 -4.04
C GLU A 119 16.00 7.09 -4.88
N LEU A 120 15.60 6.14 -5.71
CA LEU A 120 16.51 5.41 -6.61
C LEU A 120 17.16 6.37 -7.61
N GLN A 121 16.38 7.29 -8.19
CA GLN A 121 16.88 8.32 -9.10
C GLN A 121 17.88 9.25 -8.40
N ARG A 122 17.57 9.72 -7.18
CA ARG A 122 18.50 10.54 -6.36
C ARG A 122 19.81 9.79 -6.11
N LYS A 123 19.75 8.54 -5.66
CA LYS A 123 20.93 7.69 -5.38
C LYS A 123 21.78 7.49 -6.65
N ALA A 124 21.14 7.21 -7.79
CA ALA A 124 21.84 7.07 -9.08
C ALA A 124 22.57 8.35 -9.51
N PHE A 125 21.92 9.52 -9.35
CA PHE A 125 22.53 10.81 -9.63
C PHE A 125 23.78 11.08 -8.79
N TYR A 126 23.72 10.86 -7.48
CA TYR A 126 24.86 11.05 -6.58
C TYR A 126 26.03 10.12 -6.91
N GLN A 127 25.75 8.84 -7.24
CA GLN A 127 26.79 7.90 -7.65
C GLN A 127 27.49 8.34 -8.94
N LYS A 128 26.74 8.85 -9.92
CA LYS A 128 27.29 9.38 -11.18
C LYS A 128 28.20 10.59 -10.94
N LYS A 129 27.80 11.51 -10.04
CA LYS A 129 28.61 12.67 -9.65
C LYS A 129 29.93 12.24 -8.98
N LYS A 130 29.88 11.30 -8.04
CA LYS A 130 31.07 10.77 -7.35
C LYS A 130 32.06 10.10 -8.31
N LYS A 131 31.56 9.38 -9.33
CA LYS A 131 32.41 8.76 -10.37
C LYS A 131 33.08 9.79 -11.29
N ARG A 132 32.41 10.90 -11.61
CA ARG A 132 33.01 12.00 -12.40
C ARG A 132 34.14 12.68 -11.64
N ASN A 133 33.93 13.02 -10.38
CA ASN A 133 34.94 13.69 -9.56
C ASN A 133 36.20 12.83 -9.31
N LYS A 134 36.07 11.49 -9.32
CA LYS A 134 37.21 10.56 -9.19
C LYS A 134 38.04 10.37 -10.47
N LYS A 135 37.54 10.78 -11.64
CA LYS A 135 38.27 10.68 -12.93
C LYS A 135 39.02 11.97 -13.30
N SER A 136 38.88 13.02 -12.49
CA SER A 136 39.50 14.34 -12.70
C SER A 136 40.71 14.59 -11.77
N VAL A 137 41.21 13.52 -11.13
CA VAL A 137 42.44 13.45 -10.32
C VAL A 137 43.30 12.37 -10.94
#